data_AF-A0A4Q3DD31-F1
#
_entry.id   AF-A0A4Q3DD31-F1
#
_cell.length_a   1.000
_cell.length_b   1.000
_cell.length_c   1.000
_cell.angle_alpha   90.00
_cell.angle_beta   90.00
_cell.angle_gamma   90.00
#
_symmetry.space_group_name_H-M   'P 1'
#
loop_
_entity.id
_entity.type
_entity.pdbx_description
1 polymer ?
#
loop_
_entity_poly.entity_id
_entity_poly.type
_entity_poly.pdbx_seq_one_letter_code
_entity_poly.pdbx_strand_id
1 'polypeptide(L)'
;RTIITVPINPEFGSLNLAQAVILVAYEWSKGQSLVSPPAVDLDPPAPHEEFEGMYAQLDAMLEGSGFYYPPDRVPTTKRTLRNLLTKAAWSTQELRTVRGVLSALAGKKLPRAK
;
A
#
# COMPACT_ATOMS: atom_id res chain seq x y z
N ARG A 1 -19.69 45.26 1.00
CA ARG A 1 -18.75 44.89 2.08
C ARG A 1 -19.11 43.49 2.52
N THR A 2 -18.15 42.56 2.55
CA THR A 2 -18.36 41.18 3.02
C THR A 2 -17.59 40.99 4.33
N ILE A 3 -18.19 40.32 5.30
CA ILE A 3 -17.55 39.97 6.57
C ILE A 3 -17.19 38.48 6.52
N ILE A 4 -15.96 38.14 6.90
CA ILE A 4 -15.52 36.75 7.05
C ILE A 4 -15.57 36.41 8.53
N THR A 5 -16.42 35.44 8.89
CA THR A 5 -16.55 34.94 10.25
C THR A 5 -15.99 33.53 10.32
N VAL A 6 -14.91 33.35 11.07
CA VAL A 6 -14.31 32.03 11.31
C VAL A 6 -15.13 31.33 12.41
N PRO A 7 -15.59 30.08 12.21
CA PRO A 7 -16.30 29.33 13.25
C PRO A 7 -15.31 28.92 14.34
N ILE A 8 -15.43 29.53 15.51
CA ILE A 8 -14.58 29.29 16.69
C ILE A 8 -15.45 29.01 17.92
N ASN A 9 -14.85 28.52 18.99
CA ASN A 9 -15.56 28.28 20.25
C ASN A 9 -16.20 29.59 20.75
N PRO A 10 -17.54 29.66 20.93
CA PRO A 10 -18.21 30.89 21.39
C PRO A 10 -17.80 31.32 22.80
N GLU A 11 -17.35 30.40 23.66
CA GLU A 11 -16.86 30.71 25.01
C GLU A 11 -15.42 31.26 25.00
N PHE A 12 -14.70 31.10 23.88
CA PHE A 12 -13.34 31.61 23.68
C PHE A 12 -13.16 32.14 22.25
N GLY A 13 -13.85 33.25 21.97
CA GLY A 13 -14.00 33.84 20.64
C GLY A 13 -12.81 34.67 20.14
N SER A 14 -11.61 34.50 20.68
CA SER A 14 -10.44 35.27 20.28
C SER A 14 -9.37 34.39 19.64
N LEU A 15 -9.08 34.67 18.37
CA LEU A 15 -7.88 34.17 17.71
C LEU A 15 -6.79 35.25 17.76
N ASN A 16 -5.54 34.81 17.93
CA ASN A 16 -4.42 35.68 17.63
C ASN A 16 -4.48 36.10 16.15
N LEU A 17 -4.05 37.33 15.85
CA LEU A 17 -3.97 37.85 14.49
C LEU A 17 -3.31 36.87 13.51
N ALA A 18 -2.17 36.26 13.88
CA ALA A 18 -1.47 35.29 13.04
C ALA A 18 -2.32 34.04 12.74
N GLN A 19 -3.12 33.58 13.72
CA GLN A 19 -4.02 32.44 13.56
C GLN A 19 -5.18 32.77 12.60
N ALA A 20 -5.76 33.97 12.73
CA ALA A 20 -6.80 34.42 11.81
C ALA A 20 -6.26 34.56 10.38
N VAL A 21 -5.06 35.12 10.21
CA VAL A 21 -4.40 35.28 8.90
C VAL A 21 -4.10 33.92 8.26
N ILE A 22 -3.52 32.97 8.99
CA ILE A 22 -3.18 31.66 8.42
C ILE A 22 -4.44 30.86 8.03
N LEU A 23 -5.53 30.94 8.79
CA LEU A 23 -6.78 30.26 8.45
C LEU A 23 -7.38 30.80 7.15
N VAL A 24 -7.42 32.12 6.99
CA VAL A 24 -7.91 32.75 5.76
C VAL A 24 -7.00 32.40 4.57
N ALA A 25 -5.67 32.45 4.76
CA ALA A 25 -4.72 32.07 3.72
C ALA A 25 -4.85 30.59 3.33
N TYR A 26 -5.05 29.69 4.29
CA TYR A 26 -5.23 28.26 4.06
C TYR A 26 -6.50 27.96 3.26
N GLU A 27 -7.66 28.50 3.69
CA GLU A 27 -8.92 28.30 2.96
C GLU A 27 -8.89 28.92 1.57
N TRP A 28 -8.25 30.09 1.41
CA TRP A 28 -8.01 30.67 0.09
C TRP A 28 -7.13 29.76 -0.78
N SER A 29 -6.09 29.16 -0.20
CA SER A 29 -5.14 28.30 -0.93
C SER A 29 -5.80 27.04 -1.49
N LYS A 30 -6.81 26.48 -0.83
CA LYS A 30 -7.58 25.31 -1.32
C LYS A 30 -8.35 25.58 -2.62
N GLY A 31 -8.73 26.84 -2.84
CA GLY A 31 -9.38 27.29 -4.08
C GLY A 31 -8.41 27.54 -5.23
N GLN A 32 -7.10 27.51 -4.97
CA GLN A 32 -6.07 27.56 -6.00
C GLN A 32 -5.58 26.15 -6.32
N SER A 33 -5.09 25.96 -7.54
CA SER A 33 -4.28 24.80 -7.89
C SER A 33 -2.98 24.87 -7.08
N LEU A 34 -2.99 24.30 -5.89
CA LEU A 34 -1.80 24.09 -5.09
C LEU A 34 -0.82 23.28 -5.95
N VAL A 35 0.45 23.66 -5.92
CA VAL A 35 1.52 22.79 -6.43
C VAL A 35 1.58 21.61 -5.46
N SER A 36 0.71 20.64 -5.69
CA SER A 36 0.81 19.34 -5.05
C SER A 36 2.18 18.78 -5.41
N PRO A 37 2.86 18.06 -4.51
CA PRO A 37 3.94 17.18 -4.91
C PRO A 37 3.49 16.44 -6.17
N PRO A 38 4.38 16.25 -7.18
CA PRO A 38 4.02 15.51 -8.38
C PRO A 38 3.27 14.26 -7.94
N ALA A 39 2.06 14.07 -8.44
CA ALA A 39 1.34 12.85 -8.17
C ALA A 39 2.29 11.72 -8.56
N VAL A 40 2.69 10.91 -7.59
CA VAL A 40 3.45 9.71 -7.90
C VAL A 40 2.44 8.80 -8.54
N ASP A 41 2.48 8.71 -9.87
CA ASP A 41 1.68 7.75 -10.60
C ASP A 41 2.05 6.38 -10.07
N LEU A 42 1.11 5.76 -9.35
CA LEU A 42 1.26 4.38 -8.93
C LEU A 42 1.19 3.53 -10.19
N ASP A 43 2.12 2.59 -10.31
CA ASP A 43 2.07 1.61 -11.38
C ASP A 43 0.71 0.89 -11.33
N PRO A 44 0.08 0.62 -12.50
CA PRO A 44 -1.16 -0.13 -12.52
C PRO A 44 -0.96 -1.54 -11.97
N PRO A 45 -2.04 -2.19 -11.49
CA PRO A 45 -1.99 -3.59 -11.09
C PRO A 45 -1.43 -4.46 -12.22
N ALA A 46 -0.59 -5.43 -11.84
CA ALA A 46 0.02 -6.37 -12.74
C ALA A 46 -1.03 -7.25 -13.45
N PRO A 47 -0.71 -7.79 -14.63
CA PRO A 47 -1.51 -8.83 -15.26
C PRO A 47 -1.73 -10.02 -14.31
N HIS A 48 -2.93 -10.60 -14.36
CA HIS A 48 -3.30 -11.71 -13.48
C HIS A 48 -2.33 -12.90 -13.57
N GLU A 49 -1.81 -13.20 -14.76
CA GLU A 49 -0.84 -14.28 -14.99
C GLU A 49 0.47 -14.10 -14.19
N GLU A 50 0.93 -12.86 -14.00
CA GLU A 50 2.13 -12.59 -13.20
C GLU A 50 1.89 -12.89 -11.72
N PHE A 51 0.70 -12.56 -11.21
CA PHE A 51 0.28 -12.89 -9.86
C PHE A 51 0.19 -14.42 -9.68
N GLU A 52 -0.42 -15.13 -10.63
CA GLU A 52 -0.51 -16.59 -10.59
C GLU A 52 0.88 -17.24 -10.57
N GLY A 53 1.84 -16.72 -11.34
CA GLY A 53 3.22 -17.19 -11.33
C GLY A 53 3.92 -16.99 -9.97
N MET A 54 3.71 -15.83 -9.33
CA MET A 54 4.23 -15.56 -7.98
C MET A 54 3.56 -16.46 -6.93
N TYR A 55 2.24 -16.60 -6.99
CA TYR A 55 1.47 -17.44 -6.09
C TYR A 55 1.88 -18.91 -6.20
N ALA A 56 2.04 -19.45 -7.41
CA ALA A 56 2.45 -20.83 -7.64
C ALA A 56 3.85 -21.12 -7.05
N GLN A 57 4.79 -20.16 -7.16
CA GLN A 57 6.10 -20.28 -6.53
C GLN A 57 5.99 -20.36 -5.01
N LEU A 58 5.19 -19.46 -4.40
CA LEU A 58 4.97 -19.47 -2.95
C LEU A 58 4.27 -20.76 -2.49
N ASP A 59 3.23 -21.20 -3.20
CA ASP A 59 2.46 -22.39 -2.87
C ASP A 59 3.35 -23.63 -2.82
N ALA A 60 4.20 -23.83 -3.82
CA ALA A 60 5.16 -24.94 -3.85
C ALA A 60 6.18 -24.88 -2.69
N MET A 61 6.65 -23.69 -2.31
CA MET A 61 7.55 -23.53 -1.18
C MET A 61 6.86 -23.88 0.15
N LEU A 62 5.62 -23.43 0.33
CA LEU A 62 4.83 -23.69 1.53
C LEU A 62 4.47 -25.17 1.66
N GLU A 63 4.13 -25.82 0.55
CA GLU A 63 3.85 -27.25 0.47
C GLU A 63 5.09 -28.07 0.87
N GLY A 64 6.27 -27.72 0.34
CA GLY A 64 7.53 -28.35 0.72
C GLY A 64 7.98 -28.10 2.17
N SER A 65 7.52 -27.01 2.79
CA SER A 65 7.83 -26.69 4.19
C SER A 65 6.92 -27.36 5.22
N GLY A 66 5.82 -27.99 4.79
CA GLY A 66 4.81 -28.57 5.68
C GLY A 66 3.84 -27.55 6.29
N PHE A 67 3.74 -26.34 5.73
CA PHE A 67 2.85 -25.28 6.22
C PHE A 67 1.36 -25.67 6.16
N TYR A 68 0.97 -26.49 5.17
CA TYR A 68 -0.41 -26.92 4.98
C TYR A 68 -0.75 -28.14 5.85
N TYR A 69 -0.97 -27.90 7.14
CA TYR A 69 -1.43 -28.92 8.09
C TYR A 69 -2.46 -28.32 9.08
N PRO A 70 -3.53 -29.05 9.47
CA PRO A 70 -3.88 -30.41 9.05
C PRO A 70 -4.47 -30.49 7.62
N PRO A 71 -4.48 -31.69 6.98
CA PRO A 71 -4.80 -31.84 5.55
C PRO A 71 -6.22 -31.40 5.17
N ASP A 72 -7.18 -31.56 6.06
CA ASP A 72 -8.58 -31.15 5.89
C ASP A 72 -8.72 -29.62 5.71
N ARG A 73 -7.77 -28.84 6.22
CA ARG A 73 -7.77 -27.38 6.13
C ARG A 73 -7.02 -26.83 4.92
N VAL A 74 -6.30 -27.66 4.17
CA VAL A 74 -5.48 -27.21 3.02
C VAL A 74 -6.27 -26.33 2.05
N PRO A 75 -7.49 -26.69 1.60
CA PRO A 75 -8.23 -25.86 0.63
C PRO A 75 -8.60 -24.49 1.19
N THR A 76 -8.98 -24.42 2.47
CA THR A 76 -9.34 -23.17 3.15
C THR A 76 -8.11 -22.29 3.35
N THR A 77 -6.97 -22.87 3.75
CA THR A 77 -5.72 -22.15 3.95
C THR A 77 -5.21 -21.57 2.64
N LYS A 78 -5.19 -22.34 1.54
CA LYS A 78 -4.80 -21.85 0.21
C LYS A 78 -5.71 -20.70 -0.26
N ARG A 79 -7.03 -20.84 -0.11
CA ARG A 79 -7.99 -19.76 -0.45
C ARG A 79 -7.75 -18.49 0.37
N THR A 80 -7.53 -18.61 1.68
CA THR A 80 -7.23 -17.47 2.56
C THR A 80 -5.94 -16.78 2.15
N LEU A 81 -4.88 -17.54 1.88
CA LEU A 81 -3.60 -17.00 1.43
C LEU A 81 -3.73 -16.25 0.10
N ARG A 82 -4.44 -16.85 -0.87
CA ARG A 82 -4.72 -16.20 -2.16
C ARG A 82 -5.49 -14.89 -1.97
N ASN A 83 -6.56 -14.91 -1.20
CA ASN A 83 -7.36 -13.71 -0.92
C ASN A 83 -6.55 -12.61 -0.24
N LEU A 84 -5.64 -12.96 0.68
CA LEU A 84 -4.75 -12.02 1.34
C LEU A 84 -3.83 -11.34 0.32
N LEU A 85 -3.23 -12.13 -0.57
CA LEU A 85 -2.27 -11.63 -1.55
C LEU A 85 -2.93 -10.84 -2.68
N THR A 86 -4.16 -11.16 -3.10
CA THR A 86 -4.84 -10.42 -4.19
C THR A 86 -5.25 -9.00 -3.76
N LYS A 87 -5.50 -8.74 -2.46
CA LYS A 87 -5.97 -7.43 -1.97
C LYS A 87 -5.00 -6.27 -2.20
N ALA A 88 -3.71 -6.55 -2.29
CA ALA A 88 -2.68 -5.52 -2.39
C ALA A 88 -2.57 -4.90 -3.79
N ALA A 89 -3.23 -5.47 -4.82
CA ALA A 89 -3.25 -4.91 -6.18
C ALA A 89 -1.84 -4.58 -6.75
N TRP A 90 -0.90 -5.50 -6.51
CA TRP A 90 0.53 -5.38 -6.83
C TRP A 90 0.80 -4.92 -8.26
N SER A 91 1.81 -4.09 -8.45
CA SER A 91 2.40 -3.83 -9.76
C SER A 91 3.31 -4.97 -10.23
N THR A 92 3.61 -5.00 -11.53
CA THR A 92 4.57 -5.97 -12.12
C THR A 92 5.94 -5.89 -11.43
N GLN A 93 6.39 -4.69 -11.07
CA GLN A 93 7.67 -4.50 -10.40
C GLN A 93 7.69 -5.07 -8.98
N GLU A 94 6.59 -4.90 -8.24
CA GLU A 94 6.46 -5.44 -6.89
C GLU A 94 6.38 -6.98 -6.93
N LEU A 95 5.62 -7.57 -7.85
CA LEU A 95 5.58 -9.01 -8.04
C LEU A 95 6.95 -9.62 -8.35
N ARG A 96 7.74 -8.97 -9.23
CA ARG A 96 9.12 -9.38 -9.51
C ARG A 96 10.00 -9.33 -8.26
N THR A 97 9.83 -8.29 -7.46
CA THR A 97 10.56 -8.13 -6.19
C THR A 97 10.22 -9.27 -5.23
N VAL A 98 8.94 -9.57 -5.03
CA VAL A 98 8.48 -10.69 -4.20
C VAL A 98 9.03 -12.03 -4.71
N ARG A 99 8.94 -12.31 -6.02
CA ARG A 99 9.51 -13.53 -6.61
C ARG A 99 11.03 -13.62 -6.38
N GLY A 100 11.73 -12.49 -6.40
CA GLY A 100 13.14 -12.39 -6.05
C GLY A 100 13.43 -12.76 -4.59
N VAL A 101 12.59 -12.30 -3.66
CA VAL A 101 12.66 -12.66 -2.23
C VAL A 101 12.39 -14.16 -2.04
N LEU A 102 11.33 -14.69 -2.64
CA LEU A 102 11.00 -16.13 -2.58
C LEU A 102 12.15 -16.98 -3.12
N SER A 103 12.78 -16.56 -4.22
CA SER A 103 13.93 -17.25 -4.79
C SER A 103 15.15 -17.24 -3.87
N ALA A 104 15.37 -16.14 -3.13
CA ALA A 104 16.43 -16.04 -2.15
C ALA A 104 16.19 -16.98 -0.96
N LEU A 105 14.97 -16.99 -0.43
CA LEU A 105 14.55 -17.88 0.67
C LEU A 105 14.62 -19.36 0.28
N ALA A 106 14.34 -19.69 -0.98
CA ALA A 106 14.50 -21.04 -1.53
C ALA A 106 15.97 -21.47 -1.72
N GLY A 107 16.95 -20.67 -1.29
CA GLY A 107 18.37 -21.01 -1.38
C GLY A 107 18.98 -20.86 -2.78
N LYS A 108 18.22 -20.39 -3.79
CA LYS A 108 18.71 -20.22 -5.18
C LYS A 108 19.72 -19.07 -5.35
N LYS A 109 19.88 -18.20 -4.35
CA LYS A 109 20.83 -17.07 -4.33
C LYS A 109 22.01 -17.25 -3.36
N LEU A 110 22.26 -18.44 -2.84
CA LEU A 110 23.50 -18.66 -2.08
C LEU A 110 24.70 -18.50 -3.04
N PRO A 111 25.67 -17.63 -2.75
CA PRO A 111 26.87 -17.52 -3.57
C PRO A 111 27.57 -18.88 -3.56
N ARG A 112 28.06 -19.33 -4.73
CA ARG A 112 29.00 -20.45 -4.78
C ARG A 112 30.15 -20.09 -3.84
N ALA A 113 30.29 -20.82 -2.74
CA ALA A 113 31.48 -20.73 -1.91
C ALA A 113 32.70 -21.01 -2.81
N LYS A 114 33.67 -20.09 -2.80
CA LYS A 114 34.98 -20.29 -3.42
C LYS A 114 35.85 -21.13 -2.49
#